data_AF-A0A2S6RHY9-F1
#
_entry.id   AF-A0A2S6RHY9-F1
#
_cell.length_a   1.000
_cell.length_b   1.000
_cell.length_c   1.000
_cell.angle_alpha   90.00
_cell.angle_beta   90.00
_cell.angle_gamma   90.00
#
_symmetry.space_group_name_H-M   'P 1'
#
loop_
_entity.id
_entity.type
_entity.pdbx_description
1 polymer ?
#
loop_
_entity_poly.entity_id
_entity_poly.type
_entity_poly.pdbx_seq_one_letter_code
_entity_poly.pdbx_strand_id
1 'polypeptide(L)' 'NLNEWVTVKANVKDHFKKLHMIDVNEIEGVAIMTDTDNSKKLAIAYYQNIYFSSE' A
#
# COMPACT_ATOMS: atom_id res chain seq x y z
N ASN A 1 1.73 10.25 -14.59
CA ASN A 1 1.08 9.35 -15.56
C ASN A 1 -0.41 9.34 -15.30
N LEU A 2 -1.22 9.67 -16.30
CA LEU A 2 -2.68 9.60 -16.23
C LEU A 2 -3.10 8.30 -16.92
N ASN A 3 -3.89 7.47 -16.24
CA ASN A 3 -4.46 6.21 -16.77
C ASN A 3 -3.46 5.12 -17.16
N GLU A 4 -2.32 5.04 -16.47
CA GLU A 4 -1.36 3.94 -16.64
C GLU A 4 -1.24 3.13 -15.35
N TRP A 5 -0.98 1.83 -15.49
CA TRP A 5 -0.63 0.99 -14.36
C TRP A 5 0.72 1.40 -13.79
N VAL A 6 0.78 1.54 -12.46
CA VAL A 6 2.02 1.81 -11.74
C VAL A 6 2.29 0.63 -10.83
N THR A 7 3.49 0.05 -10.96
CA THR A 7 3.96 -1.01 -10.07
C THR A 7 4.80 -0.41 -8.95
N VAL A 8 4.47 -0.78 -7.71
CA VAL A 8 5.21 -0.34 -6.52
C VAL A 8 5.69 -1.58 -5.76
N LYS A 9 6.96 -1.58 -5.35
CA LYS A 9 7.54 -2.55 -4.43
C LYS A 9 8.09 -1.81 -3.22
N ALA A 10 7.79 -2.31 -2.03
CA ALA A 10 8.26 -1.73 -0.77
C ALA A 10 8.64 -2.84 0.21
N ASN A 11 9.71 -2.64 0.97
CA ASN A 11 10.05 -3.54 2.07
C ASN A 11 9.21 -3.19 3.29
N VAL A 12 8.19 -4.02 3.56
CA VAL A 12 7.26 -3.81 4.67
C VAL A 12 8.00 -3.81 6.01
N LYS A 13 8.94 -4.75 6.22
CA LYS A 13 9.68 -4.86 7.48
C LYS A 13 10.51 -3.61 7.76
N ASP A 14 11.25 -3.14 6.77
CA ASP A 14 12.11 -1.95 6.90
C ASP A 14 11.27 -0.69 7.17
N HIS A 15 10.15 -0.54 6.46
CA HIS A 15 9.27 0.61 6.62
C HIS A 15 8.61 0.64 8.00
N PHE A 16 8.09 -0.48 8.49
CA PHE A 16 7.52 -0.54 9.84
C PHE A 16 8.57 -0.26 10.92
N LYS A 17 9.77 -0.79 10.76
CA LYS A 17 10.86 -0.51 11.70
C LYS A 17 11.24 0.97 11.71
N LYS A 18 11.36 1.59 10.54
CA LYS A 18 11.74 3.00 10.41
C LYS A 18 10.65 3.96 10.88
N LEU A 19 9.39 3.71 10.54
CA LEU A 19 8.27 4.63 10.78
C LEU A 19 7.63 4.43 12.15
N HIS A 20 7.64 3.21 12.67
CA HIS A 20 6.91 2.84 13.88
C HIS A 20 7.78 2.15 14.94
N MET A 21 9.06 1.90 14.66
CA MET A 21 10.00 1.16 15.54
C MET A 21 9.58 -0.29 15.82
N ILE A 22 8.68 -0.85 15.01
CA ILE A 22 8.14 -2.20 15.14
C ILE A 22 8.96 -3.17 14.28
N ASP A 23 9.44 -4.26 14.89
CA ASP A 23 10.01 -5.39 14.17
C ASP A 23 8.90 -6.35 13.73
N VAL A 24 8.55 -6.31 12.44
CA VAL A 24 7.53 -7.18 11.85
C VAL A 24 8.13 -8.54 11.50
N ASN A 25 7.56 -9.61 12.03
CA ASN A 25 7.95 -11.00 11.75
C ASN A 25 6.85 -11.79 11.03
N GLU A 26 5.58 -11.40 11.19
CA GLU A 26 4.43 -12.06 10.60
C GLU A 26 3.46 -10.99 10.06
N ILE A 27 2.84 -11.27 8.92
CA ILE A 27 1.84 -10.41 8.29
C ILE A 27 0.71 -11.29 7.75
N GLU A 28 -0.50 -11.06 8.23
CA GLU A 28 -1.66 -11.90 7.90
C GLU A 28 -2.57 -11.29 6.83
N GLY A 29 -2.39 -10.02 6.49
CA GLY A 29 -3.25 -9.35 5.53
C GLY A 29 -2.79 -7.95 5.12
N VAL A 30 -3.51 -7.39 4.15
CA VAL A 30 -3.29 -6.05 3.61
C VAL A 30 -4.63 -5.32 3.53
N ALA A 31 -4.66 -4.10 4.05
CA ALA A 31 -5.77 -3.18 3.89
C ALA A 31 -5.33 -2.05 2.96
N ILE A 32 -6.17 -1.70 1.98
CA ILE A 32 -5.92 -0.62 1.03
C ILE A 32 -6.99 0.43 1.20
N MET A 33 -6.55 1.68 1.35
CA MET A 33 -7.43 2.82 1.55
C MET A 33 -7.09 3.87 0.50
N THR A 34 -8.09 4.25 -0.29
CA THR A 34 -8.02 5.43 -1.16
C THR A 34 -8.65 6.59 -0.41
N ASP A 35 -7.85 7.57 -0.01
CA ASP A 35 -8.40 8.80 0.59
C ASP A 35 -8.92 9.73 -0.53
N THR A 36 -10.04 10.39 -0.26
CA THR A 36 -10.54 11.48 -1.09
C THR A 36 -10.04 12.79 -0.51
N ASP A 37 -9.70 13.78 -1.33
CA ASP A 37 -9.63 15.14 -0.79
C ASP A 37 -11.01 15.45 -0.18
N ASN A 38 -11.06 16.14 0.98
CA ASN A 38 -12.31 16.43 1.72
C ASN A 38 -13.36 17.25 0.92
N SER A 39 -13.22 17.34 -0.40
CA SER A 39 -14.11 17.92 -1.39
C SER A 39 -15.46 17.19 -1.53
N LYS A 40 -15.68 16.09 -0.80
CA LYS A 40 -16.89 15.24 -0.86
C LYS A 40 -17.14 14.61 -2.23
N LYS A 41 -16.13 14.56 -3.10
CA LYS A 41 -16.20 13.92 -4.42
C LYS A 41 -15.93 12.43 -4.31
N LEU A 42 -16.45 11.67 -5.27
CA LEU A 42 -16.18 10.24 -5.40
C LEU A 42 -14.80 10.03 -6.04
N ALA A 43 -14.00 9.14 -5.45
CA ALA A 43 -12.80 8.61 -6.07
C ALA A 43 -13.07 7.18 -6.57
N ILE A 44 -12.57 6.86 -7.76
CA ILE A 44 -12.55 5.50 -8.31
C ILE A 44 -11.08 5.11 -8.45
N ALA A 45 -10.70 3.99 -7.82
CA ALA A 45 -9.35 3.45 -7.87
C ALA A 45 -9.40 1.99 -8.35
N TYR A 46 -8.38 1.60 -9.12
CA TYR A 46 -8.23 0.25 -9.66
C TYR A 46 -6.93 -0.34 -9.13
N TYR A 47 -7.00 -1.59 -8.68
CA TYR A 47 -5.87 -2.31 -8.10
C TYR A 47 -5.76 -3.70 -8.72
N GLN A 48 -4.53 -4.18 -8.88
CA GLN A 48 -4.27 -5.52 -9.40
C GLN A 48 -2.98 -6.08 -8.79
N ASN A 49 -2.90 -7.40 -8.65
CA ASN A 49 -1.70 -8.13 -8.26
C ASN A 49 -1.09 -7.64 -6.93
N ILE A 50 -1.91 -7.57 -5.89
CA ILE A 50 -1.46 -7.23 -4.54
C ILE A 50 -1.09 -8.51 -3.81
N TYR A 51 0.19 -8.65 -3.44
CA TYR A 51 0.70 -9.81 -2.71
C TYR A 51 1.97 -9.47 -1.93
N PHE A 52 2.27 -10.26 -0.91
CA PHE A 52 3.58 -10.25 -0.26
C PHE A 52 4.53 -11.19 -1.00
N SER A 53 5.81 -10.82 -1.06
CA SER A 53 6.88 -11.67 -1.58
C SER A 53 8.05 -11.66 -0.60
N SER A 54 8.79 -12.77 -0.55
CA SER A 54 10.04 -12.89 0.19
C SER A 54 11.26 -12.36 -0.58
N GLU A 55 11.09 -12.01 -1.85
CA GLU A 55 12.12 -11.40 -2.71
C GLU A 55 12.39 -9.93 -2.39
#